data_AF-A0A564T7K6-F1
#
_entry.id   AF-A0A564T7K6-F1
#
_cell.length_a   1.000
_cell.length_b   1.000
_cell.length_c   1.000
_cell.angle_alpha   90.00
_cell.angle_beta   90.00
_cell.angle_gamma   90.00
#
_symmetry.space_group_name_H-M   'P 1'
#
loop_
_entity.id
_entity.type
_entity.pdbx_description
1 polymer ?
#
loop_
_entity_poly.entity_id
_entity_poly.type
_entity_poly.pdbx_seq_one_letter_code
_entity_poly.pdbx_strand_id
1 'polypeptide(L)'
;MDKAINKKNISYCLAEKILGNCNICNNVKSHTLAKGNVLSNLSENDNVVGSFNDHLMIDIDMISNCIESYYTEVKLEDASLTVSFCKDHDRELFLEIETDGKCNYSNTGIENLEYALKAISFQIYYYIENVRYLSELIKTSKNVLSSCDGCKSDLLKQYSICVDELFRLYPLSQRIIEEIKNFKQGKKDIKLKTVYIKIPCKKINISCLEVIEEQGIYYFINVVNAPEAYMIFSYYEGENKKVWINEIKNKFENRICKQDDIYNFMLSFVITNAQNIYMNRRKFKQLSDEEKRYLYVVHREGTANIPENVHRKYSKGLYSFFFEG
;
A
#
# COMPACT_ATOMS: atom_id res chain seq x y z
N MET A 1 26.63 -10.32 17.22
CA MET A 1 26.45 -8.87 17.34
C MET A 1 25.34 -8.50 16.38
N ASP A 2 24.11 -8.18 16.76
CA ASP A 2 23.51 -8.04 18.08
C ASP A 2 22.18 -8.78 18.10
N LYS A 3 21.87 -9.34 19.28
CA LYS A 3 20.52 -9.76 19.63
C LYS A 3 19.58 -8.60 19.30
N ALA A 4 18.58 -8.89 18.47
CA ALA A 4 17.30 -8.21 18.38
C ALA A 4 17.30 -6.82 19.03
N ILE A 5 17.31 -5.76 18.20
CA ILE A 5 16.70 -4.48 18.58
C ILE A 5 15.40 -4.87 19.28
N ASN A 6 15.38 -4.71 20.60
CA ASN A 6 14.31 -5.23 21.44
C ASN A 6 13.00 -4.76 20.83
N LYS A 7 12.21 -5.72 20.30
CA LYS A 7 10.82 -5.53 19.83
C LYS A 7 9.95 -5.16 21.04
N LYS A 8 10.20 -4.03 21.69
CA LYS A 8 9.13 -3.24 22.27
C LYS A 8 8.36 -2.74 21.07
N ASN A 9 7.33 -3.47 20.67
CA ASN A 9 6.44 -3.07 19.59
C ASN A 9 5.93 -1.66 19.92
N ILE A 10 6.03 -0.73 18.97
CA ILE A 10 5.39 0.56 19.14
C ILE A 10 3.90 0.27 19.28
N SER A 11 3.30 0.72 20.38
CA SER A 11 1.90 0.43 20.71
C SER A 11 1.18 1.75 20.85
N TYR A 12 0.23 1.99 19.96
CA TYR A 12 -0.62 3.18 19.95
C TYR A 12 -1.99 2.84 19.36
N CYS A 13 -2.96 3.72 19.56
CA CYS A 13 -4.23 3.66 18.86
C CYS A 13 -4.50 4.99 18.15
N LEU A 14 -4.55 4.99 16.81
CA LEU A 14 -4.83 6.19 16.01
C LEU A 14 -6.18 6.83 16.36
N ALA A 15 -7.14 6.04 16.82
CA ALA A 15 -8.50 6.50 17.09
C ALA A 15 -8.73 7.03 18.51
N GLU A 16 -7.77 6.85 19.43
CA GLU A 16 -7.94 7.20 20.84
C GLU A 16 -8.39 8.65 21.05
N LYS A 17 -7.80 9.59 20.29
CA LYS A 17 -8.12 11.02 20.40
C LYS A 17 -9.58 11.35 20.06
N ILE A 18 -10.21 10.57 19.18
CA ILE A 18 -11.55 10.86 18.63
C ILE A 18 -12.64 9.99 19.27
N LEU A 19 -12.33 8.71 19.49
CA LEU A 19 -13.27 7.71 20.00
C LEU A 19 -13.15 7.52 21.53
N GLY A 20 -12.01 7.86 22.12
CA GLY A 20 -11.76 7.70 23.57
C GLY A 20 -11.66 6.23 23.99
N ASN A 21 -11.73 5.98 25.31
CA ASN A 21 -11.89 4.63 25.91
C ASN A 21 -10.92 3.55 25.39
N CYS A 22 -9.69 3.93 25.02
CA CYS A 22 -8.73 2.99 24.49
C CYS A 22 -8.17 2.09 25.59
N ASN A 23 -8.26 0.78 25.39
CA ASN A 23 -7.51 -0.18 26.17
C ASN A 23 -6.14 -0.42 25.52
N ILE A 24 -5.16 0.46 25.81
CA ILE A 24 -3.80 0.42 25.24
C ILE A 24 -3.11 -0.93 25.53
N CYS A 25 -3.45 -1.57 26.65
CA CYS A 25 -2.96 -2.90 27.02
C CYS A 25 -3.44 -4.01 26.06
N ASN A 26 -4.49 -3.73 25.26
CA ASN A 26 -5.09 -4.59 24.25
C ASN A 26 -4.89 -4.06 22.83
N ASN A 27 -3.84 -3.26 22.58
CA ASN A 27 -3.44 -2.95 21.22
C ASN A 27 -3.03 -4.23 20.51
N VAL A 28 -3.83 -4.63 19.54
CA VAL A 28 -3.61 -5.83 18.73
C VAL A 28 -3.04 -5.39 17.39
N LYS A 29 -2.42 -6.34 16.68
CA LYS A 29 -2.12 -6.14 15.28
C LYS A 29 -3.45 -5.92 14.53
N SER A 30 -3.69 -4.70 14.03
CA SER A 30 -4.79 -4.30 13.15
C SER A 30 -4.48 -4.64 11.70
N HIS A 31 -5.47 -5.13 10.96
CA HIS A 31 -5.33 -5.46 9.55
C HIS A 31 -5.50 -4.21 8.69
N THR A 32 -4.47 -3.88 7.91
CA THR A 32 -4.46 -2.72 7.04
C THR A 32 -4.97 -3.03 5.63
N LEU A 33 -5.04 -4.30 5.23
CA LEU A 33 -5.86 -4.78 4.12
C LEU A 33 -6.97 -5.65 4.70
N ALA A 34 -8.15 -5.67 4.08
CA ALA A 34 -9.23 -6.53 4.58
C ALA A 34 -8.80 -8.00 4.63
N LYS A 35 -8.59 -8.51 5.86
CA LYS A 35 -8.05 -9.85 6.11
C LYS A 35 -9.00 -10.91 5.60
N GLY A 36 -10.30 -10.71 5.86
CA GLY A 36 -11.32 -11.71 5.57
C GLY A 36 -11.42 -12.03 4.09
N ASN A 37 -11.44 -11.00 3.24
CA ASN A 37 -11.90 -11.16 1.86
C ASN A 37 -10.86 -10.74 0.82
N VAL A 38 -10.22 -9.58 0.93
CA VAL A 38 -9.27 -9.12 -0.12
C VAL A 38 -8.06 -10.04 -0.22
N LEU A 39 -7.42 -10.33 0.91
CA LEU A 39 -6.25 -11.20 0.95
C LEU A 39 -6.60 -12.69 0.76
N SER A 40 -7.73 -13.14 1.31
CA SER A 40 -8.24 -14.49 1.06
C SER A 40 -8.56 -14.72 -0.42
N ASN A 41 -9.26 -13.77 -1.05
CA ASN A 41 -9.56 -13.78 -2.48
C ASN A 41 -8.26 -13.79 -3.29
N LEU A 42 -7.27 -12.98 -2.91
CA LEU A 42 -5.97 -12.97 -3.56
C LEU A 42 -5.27 -14.34 -3.48
N SER A 43 -5.23 -14.98 -2.31
CA SER A 43 -4.46 -16.21 -2.06
C SER A 43 -5.08 -17.53 -2.53
N GLU A 44 -6.37 -17.59 -2.91
CA GLU A 44 -7.04 -18.80 -3.45
C GLU A 44 -6.83 -20.07 -2.59
N ASN A 45 -6.94 -19.92 -1.27
CA ASN A 45 -6.75 -20.97 -0.25
C ASN A 45 -5.29 -21.33 0.08
N ASP A 46 -4.29 -20.63 -0.48
CA ASP A 46 -2.87 -20.89 -0.16
C ASP A 46 -2.47 -20.35 1.22
N ASN A 47 -3.28 -19.46 1.81
CA ASN A 47 -3.01 -18.76 3.08
C ASN A 47 -1.65 -18.02 3.13
N VAL A 48 -1.04 -17.82 1.96
CA VAL A 48 0.25 -17.16 1.77
C VAL A 48 0.16 -16.29 0.52
N VAL A 49 0.74 -15.09 0.59
CA VAL A 49 0.89 -14.15 -0.53
C VAL A 49 2.36 -13.82 -0.72
N GLY A 50 2.75 -13.42 -1.93
CA GLY A 50 4.07 -12.85 -2.20
C GLY A 50 4.08 -11.35 -1.92
N SER A 51 5.25 -10.78 -1.62
CA SER A 51 5.49 -9.34 -1.55
C SER A 51 6.93 -9.04 -1.97
N PHE A 52 7.22 -7.79 -2.32
CA PHE A 52 8.59 -7.35 -2.55
C PHE A 52 9.37 -7.34 -1.23
N ASN A 53 10.66 -7.67 -1.30
CA ASN A 53 11.55 -7.57 -0.14
C ASN A 53 12.32 -6.23 -0.19
N ASP A 54 11.61 -5.14 0.11
CA ASP A 54 12.15 -3.78 0.04
C ASP A 54 13.26 -3.47 1.04
N HIS A 55 13.42 -4.32 2.05
CA HIS A 55 14.46 -4.19 3.07
C HIS A 55 15.77 -4.87 2.67
N LEU A 56 15.81 -5.62 1.56
CA LEU A 56 17.03 -6.20 1.04
C LEU A 56 17.84 -5.15 0.27
N MET A 57 19.15 -5.09 0.52
CA MET A 57 20.05 -4.22 -0.25
C MET A 57 20.08 -4.66 -1.72
N ILE A 58 20.02 -3.68 -2.63
CA ILE A 58 20.15 -3.92 -4.06
C ILE A 58 21.59 -4.35 -4.36
N ASP A 59 21.74 -5.51 -4.98
CA ASP A 59 23.00 -6.06 -5.48
C ASP A 59 22.73 -6.60 -6.88
N ILE A 60 23.37 -6.00 -7.89
CA ILE A 60 23.13 -6.29 -9.31
C ILE A 60 23.47 -7.75 -9.65
N ASP A 61 24.54 -8.28 -9.04
CA ASP A 61 24.95 -9.67 -9.26
C ASP A 61 23.97 -10.63 -8.59
N MET A 62 23.44 -10.28 -7.42
CA MET A 62 22.40 -11.08 -6.77
C MET A 62 21.05 -11.00 -7.50
N ILE A 63 20.65 -9.85 -8.04
CA ILE A 63 19.44 -9.74 -8.87
C ILE A 63 19.55 -10.66 -10.09
N SER A 64 20.74 -10.72 -10.68
CA SER A 64 21.04 -11.53 -11.87
C SER A 64 21.12 -13.04 -11.59
N ASN A 65 21.36 -13.46 -10.35
CA ASN A 65 21.61 -14.86 -10.02
C ASN A 65 20.61 -15.47 -9.01
N CYS A 66 19.92 -14.65 -8.21
CA CYS A 66 19.14 -15.06 -7.04
C CYS A 66 17.88 -14.19 -6.83
N ILE A 67 17.15 -13.89 -7.91
CA ILE A 67 15.99 -12.97 -7.91
C ILE A 67 14.93 -13.31 -6.84
N GLU A 68 14.73 -14.59 -6.52
CA GLU A 68 13.79 -15.02 -5.47
C GLU A 68 14.04 -14.37 -4.09
N SER A 69 15.28 -13.98 -3.78
CA SER A 69 15.63 -13.34 -2.50
C SER A 69 15.02 -11.93 -2.35
N TYR A 70 14.70 -11.29 -3.48
CA TYR A 70 14.08 -9.97 -3.57
C TYR A 70 12.55 -10.02 -3.43
N TYR A 71 12.01 -11.20 -3.17
CA TYR A 71 10.61 -11.44 -2.85
C TYR A 71 10.50 -12.19 -1.53
N THR A 72 9.38 -12.00 -0.85
CA THR A 72 9.09 -12.68 0.41
C THR A 72 7.70 -13.29 0.41
N GLU A 73 7.58 -14.48 1.01
CA GLU A 73 6.29 -15.12 1.26
C GLU A 73 5.76 -14.67 2.62
N VAL A 74 4.56 -14.10 2.63
CA VAL A 74 3.91 -13.57 3.83
C VAL A 74 2.64 -14.38 4.10
N LYS A 75 2.54 -14.95 5.30
CA LYS A 75 1.30 -15.63 5.72
C LYS A 75 0.16 -14.62 5.83
N LEU A 76 -1.06 -15.01 5.47
CA LEU A 76 -2.22 -14.13 5.58
C LEU A 76 -2.46 -13.61 7.00
N GLU A 77 -2.12 -14.42 8.00
CA GLU A 77 -2.24 -14.02 9.40
C GLU A 77 -1.25 -12.93 9.81
N ASP A 78 -0.19 -12.69 9.02
CA ASP A 78 0.82 -11.65 9.26
C ASP A 78 0.78 -10.54 8.19
N ALA A 79 0.11 -10.77 7.06
CA ALA A 79 -0.01 -9.81 5.98
C ALA A 79 -0.81 -8.58 6.41
N SER A 80 -0.28 -7.41 6.05
CA SER A 80 -0.88 -6.11 6.32
C SER A 80 -1.11 -5.83 7.80
N LEU A 81 -0.42 -6.51 8.72
CA LEU A 81 -0.62 -6.31 10.14
C LEU A 81 0.26 -5.19 10.72
N THR A 82 -0.37 -4.19 11.32
CA THR A 82 0.29 -3.08 12.02
C THR A 82 -0.31 -2.90 13.41
N VAL A 83 0.39 -2.34 14.38
CA VAL A 83 -0.19 -2.07 15.72
C VAL A 83 -0.75 -0.65 15.75
N SER A 84 -1.84 -0.42 15.02
CA SER A 84 -2.39 0.94 14.82
C SER A 84 -3.68 1.21 15.59
N PHE A 85 -4.38 0.17 16.04
CA PHE A 85 -5.66 0.28 16.74
C PHE A 85 -5.77 -0.72 17.90
N CYS A 86 -6.55 -0.38 18.92
CA CYS A 86 -7.00 -1.37 19.89
C CYS A 86 -8.07 -2.27 19.25
N LYS A 87 -8.28 -3.47 19.83
CA LYS A 87 -9.23 -4.45 19.29
C LYS A 87 -10.64 -3.91 19.08
N ASP A 88 -11.10 -3.05 19.98
CA ASP A 88 -12.46 -2.51 19.95
C ASP A 88 -12.61 -1.49 18.81
N HIS A 89 -11.65 -0.57 18.67
CA HIS A 89 -11.66 0.41 17.58
C HIS A 89 -11.41 -0.23 16.22
N ASP A 90 -10.57 -1.26 16.11
CA ASP A 90 -10.36 -1.99 14.86
C ASP A 90 -11.67 -2.61 14.35
N ARG A 91 -12.39 -3.32 15.23
CA ARG A 91 -13.70 -3.90 14.92
C ARG A 91 -14.74 -2.85 14.58
N GLU A 92 -14.73 -1.74 15.30
CA GLU A 92 -15.62 -0.63 15.00
C GLU A 92 -15.29 -0.08 13.62
N LEU A 93 -14.08 0.44 13.40
CA LEU A 93 -13.71 1.25 12.25
C LEU A 93 -13.72 0.53 10.89
N PHE A 94 -13.64 -0.80 10.86
CA PHE A 94 -13.55 -1.56 9.61
C PHE A 94 -14.68 -2.56 9.41
N LEU A 95 -15.80 -2.35 10.12
CA LEU A 95 -16.91 -3.30 10.15
C LEU A 95 -17.39 -3.62 8.73
N GLU A 96 -17.73 -2.62 7.93
CA GLU A 96 -18.40 -2.83 6.64
C GLU A 96 -17.49 -3.60 5.69
N ILE A 97 -16.24 -3.18 5.47
CA ILE A 97 -15.35 -3.86 4.52
C ILE A 97 -14.85 -5.23 5.01
N GLU A 98 -14.90 -5.52 6.32
CA GLU A 98 -14.61 -6.86 6.86
C GLU A 98 -15.83 -7.78 6.82
N THR A 99 -17.05 -7.28 7.02
CA THR A 99 -18.29 -8.07 6.95
C THR A 99 -18.82 -8.26 5.54
N ASP A 100 -18.66 -7.27 4.66
CA ASP A 100 -19.26 -7.23 3.33
C ASP A 100 -18.46 -7.98 2.27
N GLY A 101 -17.25 -8.48 2.52
CA GLY A 101 -16.42 -8.94 1.40
C GLY A 101 -16.81 -10.29 0.74
N LYS A 102 -18.05 -10.76 0.91
CA LYS A 102 -18.72 -11.66 -0.04
C LYS A 102 -19.51 -10.93 -1.13
N CYS A 103 -19.70 -9.62 -0.95
CA CYS A 103 -20.46 -8.71 -1.79
C CYS A 103 -19.52 -7.84 -2.61
N ASN A 104 -19.99 -7.40 -3.76
CA ASN A 104 -19.23 -6.48 -4.60
C ASN A 104 -19.04 -5.14 -3.88
N TYR A 105 -17.87 -4.53 -4.05
CA TYR A 105 -17.62 -3.15 -3.65
C TYR A 105 -18.72 -2.24 -4.21
N SER A 106 -19.43 -1.56 -3.31
CA SER A 106 -20.65 -0.81 -3.65
C SER A 106 -20.43 0.70 -3.73
N ASN A 107 -19.18 1.15 -3.52
CA ASN A 107 -18.79 2.56 -3.50
C ASN A 107 -19.67 3.39 -2.55
N THR A 108 -20.03 2.81 -1.41
CA THR A 108 -20.70 3.55 -0.34
C THR A 108 -19.70 4.47 0.35
N GLY A 109 -20.17 5.60 0.89
CA GLY A 109 -19.28 6.54 1.56
C GLY A 109 -18.54 5.91 2.76
N ILE A 110 -19.15 4.95 3.46
CA ILE A 110 -18.50 4.25 4.57
C ILE A 110 -17.41 3.30 4.08
N GLU A 111 -17.66 2.44 3.08
CA GLU A 111 -16.61 1.58 2.50
C GLU A 111 -15.40 2.42 2.05
N ASN A 112 -15.65 3.57 1.42
CA ASN A 112 -14.60 4.45 0.91
C ASN A 112 -13.74 5.04 2.04
N LEU A 113 -14.37 5.41 3.16
CA LEU A 113 -13.67 5.88 4.36
C LEU A 113 -12.86 4.75 5.01
N GLU A 114 -13.41 3.55 5.11
CA GLU A 114 -12.74 2.40 5.73
C GLU A 114 -11.51 1.95 4.90
N TYR A 115 -11.62 1.89 3.56
CA TYR A 115 -10.48 1.64 2.66
C TYR A 115 -9.42 2.75 2.72
N ALA A 116 -9.84 4.01 2.84
CA ALA A 116 -8.91 5.12 2.99
C ALA A 116 -8.17 5.10 4.34
N LEU A 117 -8.89 4.79 5.42
CA LEU A 117 -8.32 4.66 6.76
C LEU A 117 -7.30 3.52 6.82
N LYS A 118 -7.60 2.40 6.16
CA LYS A 118 -6.68 1.28 6.01
C LYS A 118 -5.36 1.72 5.39
N ALA A 119 -5.41 2.43 4.26
CA ALA A 119 -4.21 2.87 3.56
C ALA A 119 -3.36 3.81 4.41
N ILE A 120 -3.97 4.83 5.00
CA ILE A 120 -3.22 5.80 5.79
C ILE A 120 -2.69 5.22 7.11
N SER A 121 -3.40 4.25 7.71
CA SER A 121 -2.94 3.62 8.96
C SER A 121 -1.66 2.80 8.75
N PHE A 122 -1.55 2.08 7.61
CA PHE A 122 -0.32 1.39 7.24
C PHE A 122 0.83 2.38 7.04
N GLN A 123 0.59 3.44 6.27
CA GLN A 123 1.62 4.41 5.95
C GLN A 123 2.14 5.14 7.19
N ILE A 124 1.23 5.51 8.10
CA ILE A 124 1.61 6.10 9.39
C ILE A 124 2.46 5.13 10.22
N TYR A 125 2.04 3.87 10.33
CA TYR A 125 2.81 2.86 11.07
C TYR A 125 4.22 2.69 10.48
N TYR A 126 4.32 2.60 9.15
CA TYR A 126 5.59 2.44 8.45
C TYR A 126 6.52 3.64 8.67
N TYR A 127 6.01 4.87 8.61
CA TYR A 127 6.79 6.06 8.93
C TYR A 127 7.25 6.09 10.39
N ILE A 128 6.41 5.67 11.35
CA ILE A 128 6.79 5.60 12.76
C ILE A 128 7.93 4.58 12.98
N GLU A 129 7.85 3.40 12.36
CA GLU A 129 8.94 2.41 12.41
C GLU A 129 10.23 2.95 11.77
N ASN A 130 10.14 3.62 10.61
CA ASN A 130 11.30 4.23 9.95
C ASN A 130 11.93 5.36 10.77
N VAL A 131 11.12 6.24 11.38
CA VAL A 131 11.62 7.29 12.29
C VAL A 131 12.38 6.66 13.45
N ARG A 132 11.85 5.58 14.04
CA ARG A 132 12.54 4.87 15.12
C ARG A 132 13.83 4.24 14.65
N TYR A 133 13.81 3.52 13.53
CA TYR A 133 14.99 2.87 12.96
C TYR A 133 16.10 3.89 12.63
N LEU A 134 15.75 4.94 11.90
CA LEU A 134 16.68 6.01 11.51
C LEU A 134 17.21 6.75 12.74
N SER A 135 16.38 7.00 13.76
CA SER A 135 16.84 7.60 15.03
C SER A 135 17.90 6.75 15.73
N GLU A 136 17.71 5.43 15.81
CA GLU A 136 18.70 4.53 16.40
C GLU A 136 19.98 4.45 15.54
N LEU A 137 19.84 4.42 14.22
CA LEU A 137 20.98 4.45 13.31
C LEU A 137 21.78 5.76 13.45
N ILE A 138 21.11 6.91 13.57
CA ILE A 138 21.74 8.22 13.83
C ILE A 138 22.48 8.20 15.18
N LYS A 139 21.86 7.69 16.25
CA LYS A 139 22.48 7.65 17.59
C LYS A 139 23.74 6.80 17.63
N THR A 140 23.78 5.71 16.86
CA THR A 140 24.85 4.70 16.90
C THR A 140 25.94 4.94 15.86
N SER A 141 25.65 5.70 14.79
CA SER A 141 26.60 5.98 13.72
C SER A 141 27.62 7.06 14.11
N LYS A 142 28.90 6.80 13.86
CA LYS A 142 29.97 7.80 14.09
C LYS A 142 29.99 8.92 13.04
N ASN A 143 29.44 8.65 11.86
CA ASN A 143 29.56 9.46 10.64
C ASN A 143 28.18 9.88 10.11
N VAL A 144 27.37 10.51 10.98
CA VAL A 144 26.00 10.93 10.65
C VAL A 144 25.95 12.06 9.63
N LEU A 145 26.92 12.97 9.67
CA LEU A 145 26.94 14.18 8.83
C LEU A 145 27.69 13.98 7.52
N SER A 146 28.74 13.17 7.53
CA SER A 146 29.56 12.87 6.37
C SER A 146 30.19 11.49 6.48
N SER A 147 30.39 10.80 5.35
CA SER A 147 31.22 9.60 5.28
C SER A 147 32.69 9.90 5.64
N CYS A 148 33.50 8.85 5.80
CA CYS A 148 34.95 8.99 5.94
C CYS A 148 35.61 9.72 4.76
N ASP A 149 34.94 9.72 3.60
CA ASP A 149 35.42 10.33 2.35
C ASP A 149 34.84 11.74 2.15
N GLY A 150 34.15 12.30 3.15
CA GLY A 150 33.59 13.65 3.10
C GLY A 150 32.25 13.78 2.35
N CYS A 151 31.66 12.68 1.88
CA CYS A 151 30.34 12.70 1.23
C CYS A 151 29.25 13.01 2.26
N LYS A 152 28.34 13.95 1.96
CA LYS A 152 27.19 14.24 2.83
C LYS A 152 26.30 13.00 2.93
N SER A 153 25.94 12.65 4.16
CA SER A 153 24.99 11.57 4.43
C SER A 153 23.55 12.07 4.24
N ASP A 154 22.74 11.31 3.51
CA ASP A 154 21.30 11.58 3.36
C ASP A 154 20.47 11.09 4.55
N LEU A 155 21.09 10.50 5.58
CA LEU A 155 20.40 9.89 6.72
C LEU A 155 19.49 10.88 7.46
N LEU A 156 19.98 12.09 7.74
CA LEU A 156 19.18 13.14 8.39
C LEU A 156 18.06 13.67 7.49
N LYS A 157 18.31 13.72 6.18
CA LYS A 157 17.30 14.13 5.19
C LYS A 157 16.16 13.11 5.13
N GLN A 158 16.47 11.83 5.07
CA GLN A 158 15.48 10.75 5.10
C GLN A 158 14.68 10.75 6.41
N TYR A 159 15.34 10.96 7.55
CA TYR A 159 14.67 11.11 8.84
C TYR A 159 13.68 12.28 8.82
N SER A 160 14.10 13.46 8.36
CA SER A 160 13.24 14.64 8.25
C SER A 160 12.02 14.36 7.37
N ILE A 161 12.21 13.74 6.21
CA ILE A 161 11.11 13.38 5.31
C ILE A 161 10.09 12.48 6.02
N CYS A 162 10.53 11.44 6.73
CA CYS A 162 9.62 10.55 7.44
C CYS A 162 8.83 11.27 8.54
N VAL A 163 9.48 12.20 9.26
CA VAL A 163 8.82 13.01 10.29
C VAL A 163 7.80 13.97 9.66
N ASP A 164 8.19 14.69 8.61
CA ASP A 164 7.33 15.65 7.93
C ASP A 164 6.08 14.98 7.33
N GLU A 165 6.25 13.82 6.70
CA GLU A 165 5.14 13.03 6.17
C GLU A 165 4.20 12.54 7.27
N LEU A 166 4.72 12.11 8.41
CA LEU A 166 3.89 11.73 9.56
C LEU A 166 3.01 12.89 10.04
N PHE A 167 3.56 14.10 10.12
CA PHE A 167 2.81 15.31 10.50
C PHE A 167 1.77 15.72 9.46
N ARG A 168 1.97 15.40 8.18
CA ARG A 168 0.99 15.65 7.10
C ARG A 168 -0.13 14.61 7.09
N LEU A 169 0.20 13.33 7.26
CA LEU A 169 -0.76 12.23 7.19
C LEU A 169 -1.60 12.08 8.47
N TYR A 170 -1.03 12.34 9.64
CA TYR A 170 -1.77 12.15 10.90
C TYR A 170 -3.08 12.96 10.96
N PRO A 171 -3.13 14.27 10.64
CA PRO A 171 -4.38 15.03 10.57
C PRO A 171 -5.42 14.47 9.58
N LEU A 172 -4.97 13.92 8.45
CA LEU A 172 -5.86 13.28 7.48
C LEU A 172 -6.46 12.00 8.07
N SER A 173 -5.68 11.20 8.82
CA SER A 173 -6.20 9.99 9.49
C SER A 173 -7.28 10.35 10.52
N GLN A 174 -7.05 11.41 11.30
CA GLN A 174 -8.00 11.91 12.29
C GLN A 174 -9.29 12.37 11.62
N ARG A 175 -9.19 13.07 10.47
CA ARG A 175 -10.36 13.48 9.71
C ARG A 175 -11.18 12.29 9.21
N ILE A 176 -10.54 11.24 8.69
CA ILE A 176 -11.25 10.04 8.22
C ILE A 176 -11.98 9.34 9.39
N ILE A 177 -11.32 9.18 10.54
CA ILE A 177 -11.91 8.57 11.75
C ILE A 177 -13.12 9.38 12.24
N GLU A 178 -13.03 10.71 12.23
CA GLU A 178 -14.14 11.60 12.61
C GLU A 178 -15.31 11.50 11.61
N GLU A 179 -15.04 11.38 10.30
CA GLU A 179 -16.09 11.17 9.29
C GLU A 179 -16.77 9.79 9.45
N ILE A 180 -16.02 8.73 9.76
CA ILE A 180 -16.60 7.39 10.08
C ILE A 180 -17.51 7.47 11.31
N LYS A 181 -17.03 8.10 12.39
CA LYS A 181 -17.81 8.31 13.62
C LYS A 181 -19.11 9.06 13.34
N ASN A 182 -19.03 10.17 12.60
CA ASN A 182 -20.19 10.99 12.24
C ASN A 182 -21.18 10.20 11.38
N PHE A 183 -20.70 9.42 10.41
CA PHE A 183 -21.55 8.56 9.57
C PHE A 183 -22.34 7.56 10.42
N LYS A 184 -21.68 6.88 11.36
CA LYS A 184 -22.32 5.90 12.26
C LYS A 184 -23.32 6.53 13.23
N GLN A 185 -23.16 7.81 13.52
CA GLN A 185 -24.12 8.62 14.30
C GLN A 185 -25.26 9.19 13.44
N GLY A 186 -25.33 8.83 12.15
CA GLY A 186 -26.40 9.22 11.24
C GLY A 186 -26.12 10.50 10.42
N LYS A 187 -24.96 11.15 10.59
CA LYS A 187 -24.56 12.30 9.77
C LYS A 187 -23.90 11.81 8.49
N LYS A 188 -24.62 11.89 7.37
CA LYS A 188 -24.15 11.36 6.06
C LYS A 188 -23.31 12.34 5.22
N ASP A 189 -22.85 13.45 5.81
CA ASP A 189 -21.99 14.40 5.10
C ASP A 189 -20.54 13.88 5.07
N ILE A 190 -20.19 13.19 3.99
CA ILE A 190 -18.84 12.66 3.75
C ILE A 190 -18.16 13.60 2.76
N LYS A 191 -17.01 14.14 3.18
CA LYS A 191 -16.22 15.08 2.38
C LYS A 191 -15.19 14.36 1.53
N LEU A 192 -14.79 13.15 1.92
CA LEU A 192 -13.89 12.31 1.15
C LEU A 192 -14.50 12.04 -0.24
N LYS A 193 -13.76 12.36 -1.29
CA LYS A 193 -14.12 12.06 -2.67
C LYS A 193 -13.49 10.75 -3.09
N THR A 194 -14.17 10.00 -3.95
CA THR A 194 -13.67 8.71 -4.42
C THR A 194 -13.89 8.57 -5.92
N VAL A 195 -12.84 8.12 -6.59
CA VAL A 195 -12.87 7.68 -7.99
C VAL A 195 -12.52 6.20 -7.98
N TYR A 196 -13.44 5.38 -8.49
CA TYR A 196 -13.23 3.94 -8.61
C TYR A 196 -13.31 3.49 -10.06
N ILE A 197 -12.56 2.44 -10.36
CA ILE A 197 -12.39 1.85 -11.69
C ILE A 197 -12.55 0.34 -11.54
N LYS A 198 -13.57 -0.24 -12.19
CA LYS A 198 -13.70 -1.69 -12.32
C LYS A 198 -12.68 -2.19 -13.35
N ILE A 199 -11.81 -3.10 -12.95
CA ILE A 199 -10.79 -3.68 -13.83
C ILE A 199 -11.49 -4.75 -14.68
N PRO A 200 -11.33 -4.75 -16.03
CA PRO A 200 -12.00 -5.69 -16.93
C PRO A 200 -11.34 -7.08 -16.90
N CYS A 201 -11.25 -7.69 -15.73
CA CYS A 201 -10.74 -9.04 -15.53
C CYS A 201 -11.59 -9.77 -14.49
N LYS A 202 -11.59 -11.10 -14.53
CA LYS A 202 -12.26 -11.90 -13.50
C LYS A 202 -11.63 -11.66 -12.13
N LYS A 203 -10.30 -11.57 -12.12
CA LYS A 203 -9.51 -11.37 -10.91
C LYS A 203 -8.18 -10.68 -11.22
N ILE A 204 -7.72 -9.83 -10.30
CA ILE A 204 -6.37 -9.27 -10.33
C ILE A 204 -5.46 -10.03 -9.36
N ASN A 205 -4.25 -10.41 -9.80
CA ASN A 205 -3.32 -11.20 -8.97
C ASN A 205 -2.40 -10.35 -8.09
N ILE A 206 -2.74 -9.08 -7.92
CA ILE A 206 -2.10 -8.20 -6.95
C ILE A 206 -3.14 -7.45 -6.13
N SER A 207 -2.79 -7.16 -4.89
CA SER A 207 -3.48 -6.19 -4.06
C SER A 207 -2.49 -5.12 -3.64
N CYS A 208 -2.95 -3.87 -3.59
CA CYS A 208 -2.15 -2.72 -3.19
C CYS A 208 -2.92 -1.91 -2.18
N LEU A 209 -2.20 -1.35 -1.21
CA LEU A 209 -2.74 -0.43 -0.23
C LEU A 209 -1.71 0.66 0.08
N GLU A 210 -1.88 1.83 -0.50
CA GLU A 210 -0.84 2.87 -0.44
C GLU A 210 -1.43 4.26 -0.26
N VAL A 211 -0.62 5.18 0.29
CA VAL A 211 -0.91 6.61 0.22
C VAL A 211 0.14 7.30 -0.65
N ILE A 212 -0.29 7.83 -1.79
CA ILE A 212 0.59 8.52 -2.75
C ILE A 212 0.21 9.99 -2.83
N GLU A 213 1.20 10.86 -2.70
CA GLU A 213 1.05 12.29 -2.92
C GLU A 213 1.30 12.62 -4.39
N GLU A 214 0.36 13.30 -5.03
CA GLU A 214 0.50 13.78 -6.41
C GLU A 214 -0.11 15.17 -6.51
N GLN A 215 0.67 16.14 -7.01
CA GLN A 215 0.22 17.53 -7.24
C GLN A 215 -0.33 18.23 -5.98
N GLY A 216 0.22 17.91 -4.82
CA GLY A 216 -0.17 18.38 -3.51
C GLY A 216 -1.41 17.69 -2.94
N ILE A 217 -1.92 16.61 -3.53
CA ILE A 217 -3.08 15.86 -3.04
C ILE A 217 -2.62 14.47 -2.63
N TYR A 218 -2.99 14.05 -1.42
CA TYR A 218 -2.82 12.67 -0.98
C TYR A 218 -3.98 11.80 -1.48
N TYR A 219 -3.63 10.74 -2.21
CA TYR A 219 -4.54 9.72 -2.70
C TYR A 219 -4.39 8.45 -1.87
N PHE A 220 -5.49 7.99 -1.29
CA PHE A 220 -5.60 6.70 -0.61
C PHE A 220 -5.98 5.65 -1.64
N ILE A 221 -5.02 4.80 -2.00
CA ILE A 221 -5.11 3.92 -3.17
C ILE A 221 -5.26 2.48 -2.70
N ASN A 222 -6.29 1.83 -3.23
CA ASN A 222 -6.57 0.42 -2.97
C ASN A 222 -6.73 -0.30 -4.31
N VAL A 223 -6.00 -1.40 -4.50
CA VAL A 223 -6.25 -2.36 -5.59
C VAL A 223 -6.65 -3.66 -4.95
N VAL A 224 -7.88 -4.13 -5.21
CA VAL A 224 -8.50 -5.21 -4.44
C VAL A 224 -9.36 -6.13 -5.30
N ASN A 225 -9.52 -7.38 -4.84
CA ASN A 225 -10.57 -8.28 -5.29
C ASN A 225 -11.71 -8.30 -4.27
N ALA A 226 -12.83 -7.66 -4.58
CA ALA A 226 -14.00 -7.57 -3.72
C ALA A 226 -15.29 -7.89 -4.50
N PRO A 227 -15.67 -9.16 -4.64
CA PRO A 227 -14.96 -10.30 -5.26
C PRO A 227 -14.44 -10.06 -6.69
N GLU A 228 -14.94 -9.02 -7.36
CA GLU A 228 -14.39 -8.54 -8.64
C GLU A 228 -13.20 -7.58 -8.41
N ALA A 229 -12.44 -7.30 -9.47
CA ALA A 229 -11.26 -6.46 -9.39
C ALA A 229 -11.57 -4.96 -9.50
N TYR A 230 -11.11 -4.18 -8.52
CA TYR A 230 -11.30 -2.73 -8.46
C TYR A 230 -10.00 -2.00 -8.14
N MET A 231 -9.83 -0.81 -8.73
CA MET A 231 -8.94 0.23 -8.22
C MET A 231 -9.78 1.34 -7.60
N ILE A 232 -9.49 1.72 -6.36
CA ILE A 232 -10.22 2.72 -5.59
C ILE A 232 -9.24 3.80 -5.18
N PHE A 233 -9.54 5.05 -5.56
CA PHE A 233 -8.75 6.23 -5.27
C PHE A 233 -9.60 7.21 -4.48
N SER A 234 -9.34 7.30 -3.18
CA SER A 234 -10.00 8.29 -2.32
C SER A 234 -9.07 9.47 -2.06
N TYR A 235 -9.63 10.67 -1.93
CA TYR A 235 -8.86 11.88 -1.67
C TYR A 235 -9.72 12.98 -1.05
N TYR A 236 -9.07 13.94 -0.39
CA TYR A 236 -9.69 15.20 -0.03
C TYR A 236 -9.35 16.25 -1.07
N GLU A 237 -10.38 16.86 -1.65
CA GLU A 237 -10.22 17.91 -2.65
C GLU A 237 -9.48 19.12 -2.04
N GLY A 238 -8.42 19.55 -2.72
CA GLY A 238 -7.70 20.77 -2.37
C GLY A 238 -8.24 21.96 -3.17
N GLU A 239 -8.25 23.14 -2.57
CA GLU A 239 -8.63 24.36 -3.28
C GLU A 239 -7.75 24.57 -4.53
N ASN A 240 -8.39 24.74 -5.69
CA ASN A 240 -7.73 25.00 -6.98
C ASN A 240 -6.73 23.92 -7.44
N LYS A 241 -6.81 22.69 -6.91
CA LYS A 241 -5.94 21.60 -7.36
C LYS A 241 -6.62 20.72 -8.41
N LYS A 242 -5.89 20.41 -9.47
CA LYS A 242 -6.38 19.52 -10.54
C LYS A 242 -6.41 18.08 -10.04
N VAL A 243 -7.56 17.41 -10.13
CA VAL A 243 -7.69 15.99 -9.79
C VAL A 243 -7.36 15.14 -11.02
N TRP A 244 -6.11 14.66 -11.10
CA TRP A 244 -5.63 13.89 -12.25
C TRP A 244 -6.36 12.55 -12.46
N ILE A 245 -6.79 11.90 -11.37
CA ILE A 245 -7.37 10.55 -11.45
C ILE A 245 -8.70 10.52 -12.22
N ASN A 246 -9.45 11.63 -12.26
CA ASN A 246 -10.65 11.75 -13.09
C ASN A 246 -10.32 11.62 -14.59
N GLU A 247 -9.18 12.16 -15.03
CA GLU A 247 -8.74 12.04 -16.43
C GLU A 247 -8.36 10.61 -16.77
N ILE A 248 -7.74 9.90 -15.83
CA ILE A 248 -7.36 8.49 -15.99
C ILE A 248 -8.59 7.60 -16.06
N LYS A 249 -9.57 7.81 -15.18
CA LYS A 249 -10.87 7.12 -15.26
C LYS A 249 -11.52 7.34 -16.64
N ASN A 250 -11.59 8.59 -17.09
CA ASN A 250 -12.16 8.92 -18.40
C ASN A 250 -11.40 8.25 -19.56
N LYS A 251 -10.08 8.10 -19.48
CA LYS A 251 -9.28 7.38 -20.49
C LYS A 251 -9.66 5.89 -20.54
N PHE A 252 -9.77 5.24 -19.38
CA PHE A 252 -10.12 3.82 -19.30
C PHE A 252 -11.58 3.54 -19.69
N GLU A 253 -12.49 4.49 -19.49
CA GLU A 253 -13.91 4.28 -19.81
C GLU A 253 -14.24 4.54 -21.29
N ASN A 254 -13.59 5.52 -21.94
CA ASN A 254 -13.98 6.02 -23.27
C ASN A 254 -13.21 5.43 -24.46
N ARG A 255 -12.12 4.68 -24.28
CA ARG A 255 -11.32 4.12 -25.39
C ARG A 255 -11.58 2.63 -25.64
N ILE A 256 -11.39 2.20 -26.89
CA ILE A 256 -11.35 0.79 -27.36
C ILE A 256 -10.16 0.01 -26.77
N CYS A 257 -9.31 0.66 -25.97
CA CYS A 257 -8.20 0.05 -25.24
C CYS A 257 -8.47 0.17 -23.74
N LYS A 258 -8.97 -0.89 -23.10
CA LYS A 258 -9.23 -0.87 -21.64
C LYS A 258 -8.16 -1.61 -20.86
N GLN A 259 -7.68 -2.74 -21.36
CA GLN A 259 -6.84 -3.62 -20.54
C GLN A 259 -5.33 -3.31 -20.68
N ASP A 260 -4.85 -2.92 -21.87
CA ASP A 260 -3.44 -2.51 -22.06
C ASP A 260 -3.13 -1.15 -21.39
N ASP A 261 -4.06 -0.19 -21.45
CA ASP A 261 -3.91 1.10 -20.77
C ASP A 261 -3.91 0.92 -19.24
N ILE A 262 -4.74 0.01 -18.71
CA ILE A 262 -4.72 -0.37 -17.29
C ILE A 262 -3.42 -1.10 -16.95
N TYR A 263 -2.96 -2.04 -17.79
CA TYR A 263 -1.67 -2.72 -17.60
C TYR A 263 -0.51 -1.74 -17.44
N ASN A 264 -0.41 -0.78 -18.37
CA ASN A 264 0.64 0.23 -18.35
C ASN A 264 0.53 1.13 -17.12
N PHE A 265 -0.68 1.49 -16.71
CA PHE A 265 -0.91 2.25 -15.47
C PHE A 265 -0.53 1.44 -14.22
N MET A 266 -0.88 0.16 -14.16
CA MET A 266 -0.50 -0.72 -13.05
C MET A 266 1.02 -0.77 -12.91
N LEU A 267 1.78 -0.93 -13.99
CA LEU A 267 3.24 -0.94 -13.93
C LEU A 267 3.84 0.43 -13.57
N SER A 268 3.51 1.46 -14.35
CA SER A 268 4.15 2.78 -14.26
C SER A 268 3.75 3.58 -13.03
N PHE A 269 2.55 3.34 -12.49
CA PHE A 269 2.05 4.07 -11.33
C PHE A 269 1.97 3.18 -10.10
N VAL A 270 1.20 2.09 -10.11
CA VAL A 270 0.97 1.29 -8.90
C VAL A 270 2.24 0.55 -8.46
N ILE A 271 2.83 -0.28 -9.33
CA ILE A 271 4.03 -1.07 -9.00
C ILE A 271 5.23 -0.18 -8.69
N THR A 272 5.39 0.94 -9.42
CA THR A 272 6.52 1.85 -9.26
C THR A 272 6.46 2.65 -7.96
N ASN A 273 5.26 3.05 -7.51
CA ASN A 273 5.14 4.02 -6.40
C ASN A 273 4.62 3.42 -5.10
N ALA A 274 4.12 2.18 -5.10
CA ALA A 274 3.64 1.52 -3.89
C ALA A 274 4.65 0.51 -3.33
N GLN A 275 4.80 0.51 -2.01
CA GLN A 275 5.60 -0.44 -1.24
C GLN A 275 4.73 -1.58 -0.73
N ASN A 276 3.50 -1.28 -0.35
CA ASN A 276 2.60 -2.28 0.24
C ASN A 276 1.79 -3.03 -0.83
N ILE A 277 2.51 -3.85 -1.61
CA ILE A 277 1.96 -4.71 -2.65
C ILE A 277 2.04 -6.18 -2.22
N TYR A 278 0.90 -6.86 -2.35
CA TYR A 278 0.78 -8.31 -2.19
C TYR A 278 0.41 -8.97 -3.50
N MET A 279 0.93 -10.17 -3.73
CA MET A 279 0.81 -10.91 -4.98
C MET A 279 0.23 -12.31 -4.71
N ASN A 280 -0.58 -12.83 -5.64
CA ASN A 280 -0.95 -14.24 -5.60
C ASN A 280 0.32 -15.08 -5.81
N ARG A 281 0.68 -15.85 -4.78
CA ARG A 281 1.90 -16.66 -4.76
C ARG A 281 1.95 -17.69 -5.89
N ARG A 282 0.84 -18.38 -6.16
CA ARG A 282 0.78 -19.46 -7.18
C ARG A 282 1.00 -18.90 -8.59
N LYS A 283 0.35 -17.80 -8.91
CA LYS A 283 0.49 -17.10 -10.19
C LYS A 283 1.87 -16.46 -10.31
N PHE A 284 2.39 -15.88 -9.24
CA PHE A 284 3.75 -15.34 -9.22
C PHE A 284 4.82 -16.41 -9.50
N LYS A 285 4.66 -17.62 -8.95
CA LYS A 285 5.58 -18.75 -9.21
C LYS A 285 5.58 -19.25 -10.65
N GLN A 286 4.60 -18.88 -11.46
CA GLN A 286 4.54 -19.22 -12.89
C GLN A 286 5.37 -18.25 -13.74
N LEU A 287 5.78 -17.10 -13.20
CA LEU A 287 6.70 -16.20 -13.88
C LEU A 287 8.10 -16.82 -13.96
N SER A 288 8.75 -16.63 -15.10
CA SER A 288 10.17 -16.90 -15.27
C SER A 288 11.02 -15.95 -14.42
N ASP A 289 12.27 -16.34 -14.14
CA ASP A 289 13.20 -15.49 -13.40
C ASP A 289 13.46 -14.15 -14.11
N GLU A 290 13.45 -14.13 -15.45
CA GLU A 290 13.59 -12.88 -16.21
C GLU A 290 12.39 -11.96 -16.03
N GLU A 291 11.17 -12.50 -16.01
CA GLU A 291 9.95 -11.71 -15.77
C GLU A 291 9.89 -11.18 -14.33
N LYS A 292 10.35 -11.98 -13.35
CA LYS A 292 10.51 -11.53 -11.97
C LYS A 292 11.54 -10.41 -11.86
N ARG A 293 12.71 -10.55 -12.49
CA ARG A 293 13.73 -9.49 -12.52
C ARG A 293 13.17 -8.21 -13.11
N TYR A 294 12.48 -8.32 -14.25
CA TYR A 294 11.84 -7.18 -14.87
C TYR A 294 10.83 -6.51 -13.92
N LEU A 295 9.96 -7.28 -13.27
CA LEU A 295 8.97 -6.76 -12.34
C LEU A 295 9.63 -6.05 -11.15
N TYR A 296 10.71 -6.63 -10.60
CA TYR A 296 11.49 -6.02 -9.51
C TYR A 296 12.16 -4.72 -9.95
N VAL A 297 12.77 -4.68 -11.14
CA VAL A 297 13.39 -3.47 -11.69
C VAL A 297 12.34 -2.37 -11.91
N VAL A 298 11.17 -2.69 -12.46
CA VAL A 298 10.06 -1.72 -12.57
C VAL A 298 9.65 -1.18 -11.21
N HIS A 299 9.54 -2.04 -10.20
CA HIS A 299 9.18 -1.61 -8.84
C HIS A 299 10.23 -0.67 -8.22
N ARG A 300 11.52 -0.92 -8.46
CA ARG A 300 12.61 -0.14 -7.84
C ARG A 300 13.01 1.11 -8.62
N GLU A 301 12.96 1.06 -9.94
CA GLU A 301 13.52 2.09 -10.82
C GLU A 301 12.45 2.75 -11.71
N GLY A 302 11.23 2.22 -11.71
CA GLY A 302 10.16 2.65 -12.60
C GLY A 302 10.35 2.19 -14.04
N THR A 303 9.53 2.74 -14.93
CA THR A 303 9.50 2.34 -16.35
C THR A 303 10.29 3.27 -17.28
N ALA A 304 10.74 4.44 -16.81
CA ALA A 304 11.25 5.51 -17.67
C ALA A 304 12.53 5.15 -18.45
N ASN A 305 13.40 4.34 -17.86
CA ASN A 305 14.70 3.96 -18.45
C ASN A 305 14.70 2.56 -19.08
N ILE A 306 13.54 1.90 -19.12
CA ILE A 306 13.42 0.55 -19.67
C ILE A 306 13.25 0.64 -21.19
N PRO A 307 14.12 0.01 -21.99
CA PRO A 307 13.98 0.00 -23.44
C PRO A 307 12.66 -0.63 -23.89
N GLU A 308 12.01 -0.04 -24.88
CA GLU A 308 10.71 -0.48 -25.41
C GLU A 308 10.71 -1.95 -25.87
N ASN A 309 11.82 -2.43 -26.45
CA ASN A 309 11.97 -3.83 -26.84
C ASN A 309 12.00 -4.78 -25.63
N VAL A 310 12.56 -4.33 -24.50
CA VAL A 310 12.57 -5.07 -23.23
C VAL A 310 11.16 -5.09 -22.64
N HIS A 311 10.47 -3.94 -22.62
CA HIS A 311 9.08 -3.85 -22.19
C HIS A 311 8.17 -4.83 -22.95
N ARG A 312 8.26 -4.84 -24.29
CA ARG A 312 7.50 -5.77 -25.14
C ARG A 312 7.86 -7.25 -24.94
N LYS A 313 9.11 -7.55 -24.62
CA LYS A 313 9.56 -8.93 -24.39
C LYS A 313 8.83 -9.57 -23.21
N TYR A 314 8.63 -8.81 -22.13
CA TYR A 314 8.06 -9.33 -20.88
C TYR A 314 6.58 -8.96 -20.66
N SER A 315 6.02 -8.10 -21.51
CA SER A 315 4.66 -7.58 -21.31
C SER A 315 3.60 -8.68 -21.27
N LYS A 316 3.71 -9.67 -22.18
CA LYS A 316 2.72 -10.76 -22.29
C LYS A 316 2.62 -11.59 -21.00
N GLY A 317 3.74 -12.02 -20.43
CA GLY A 317 3.74 -12.84 -19.23
C GLY A 317 3.26 -12.07 -18.00
N LEU A 318 3.69 -10.82 -17.85
CA LEU A 318 3.24 -9.96 -16.75
C LEU A 318 1.77 -9.57 -16.88
N TYR A 319 1.28 -9.36 -18.10
CA TYR A 319 -0.13 -9.12 -18.34
C TYR A 319 -0.97 -10.32 -17.92
N SER A 320 -0.59 -11.54 -18.33
CA SER A 320 -1.24 -12.77 -17.90
C SER A 320 -1.12 -13.03 -16.40
N PHE A 321 -0.03 -12.57 -15.77
CA PHE A 321 0.10 -12.58 -14.33
C PHE A 321 -0.89 -11.61 -13.70
N PHE A 322 -0.91 -10.33 -14.06
CA PHE A 322 -1.78 -9.35 -13.41
C PHE A 322 -3.26 -9.67 -13.61
N PHE A 323 -3.68 -10.00 -14.83
CA PHE A 323 -5.09 -10.14 -15.18
C PHE A 323 -5.45 -11.58 -15.48
N GLU A 324 -6.32 -12.14 -14.65
CA GLU A 324 -6.95 -13.43 -14.94
C GLU A 324 -8.17 -13.23 -15.83
N GLY A 325 -8.19 -13.97 -16.94
CA GLY A 325 -9.26 -13.97 -17.95
C GLY A 325 -10.55 -14.63 -17.48
#